data_AF-A0A165WRM2-F1
#
_entry.id   AF-A0A165WRM2-F1
#
_cell.length_a   1.000
_cell.length_b   1.000
_cell.length_c   1.000
_cell.angle_alpha   90.00
_cell.angle_beta   90.00
_cell.angle_gamma   90.00
#
_symmetry.space_group_name_H-M   'P 1'
#
loop_
_entity.id
_entity.type
_entity.pdbx_description
1 polymer ?
#
loop_
_entity_poly.entity_id
_entity_poly.type
_entity_poly.pdbx_seq_one_letter_code
_entity_poly.pdbx_strand_id
1 'polypeptide(L)' 'MYSSFLDVFGDDVSGNVSKSWNKHLVEYFQHKNLPRKALQQECHVHYLSTSTHASIPEQIAAVKSQIQ' A
#
# COMPACT_ATOMS: atom_id res chain seq x y z
N MET A 1 -5.95 -0.14 -26.45
CA MET A 1 -5.26 -0.86 -25.35
C MET A 1 -4.94 0.18 -24.28
N TYR A 2 -5.36 -0.01 -23.04
CA TYR A 2 -5.11 0.93 -21.94
C TYR A 2 -4.06 0.33 -21.01
N SER A 3 -2.99 1.08 -20.73
CA SER A 3 -1.96 0.72 -19.76
C SER A 3 -2.03 1.70 -18.58
N SER A 4 -2.16 1.16 -17.37
CA SER A 4 -2.10 1.92 -16.14
C SER A 4 -0.87 1.54 -15.33
N PHE A 5 -0.17 2.54 -14.83
CA PHE A 5 0.92 2.34 -13.89
C PHE A 5 0.34 2.28 -12.48
N LEU A 6 0.74 1.25 -11.73
CA LEU A 6 0.38 1.09 -10.33
C LEU A 6 1.53 1.59 -9.46
N ASP A 7 1.19 2.36 -8.44
CA ASP A 7 2.10 2.80 -7.40
C ASP A 7 1.66 2.13 -6.10
N VAL A 8 2.55 1.33 -5.51
CA VAL A 8 2.26 0.51 -4.33
C VAL A 8 3.09 1.04 -3.17
N PHE A 9 2.43 1.33 -2.06
CA PHE A 9 3.08 1.92 -0.89
C PHE A 9 2.49 1.33 0.40
N GLY A 10 3.32 1.27 1.44
CA GLY A 10 2.93 0.82 2.77
C GLY A 10 2.81 1.98 3.74
N ASP A 11 1.83 1.89 4.63
CA ASP A 11 1.62 2.82 5.74
C ASP A 11 1.57 2.07 7.09
N ASP A 12 2.01 2.75 8.14
CA ASP A 12 1.99 2.24 9.51
C ASP A 12 0.81 2.84 10.26
N VAL A 13 -0.29 2.09 10.31
CA VAL A 13 -1.53 2.48 10.99
C VAL A 13 -1.53 2.08 12.47
N SER A 14 -0.38 1.72 13.04
CA SER A 14 -0.29 1.51 14.48
C SER A 14 -0.43 2.84 15.21
N GLY A 15 -1.61 3.07 15.79
CA GLY A 15 -1.94 4.26 16.60
C GLY A 15 -1.20 4.36 17.95
N ASN A 16 -0.05 3.70 18.08
CA ASN A 16 0.68 3.58 19.34
C ASN A 16 1.80 4.62 19.45
N VAL A 17 1.94 5.22 20.64
CA VAL A 17 3.07 6.11 21.01
C VAL A 17 4.40 5.35 21.00
N SER A 18 4.41 4.06 21.35
CA SER A 18 5.57 3.17 21.26
C SER A 18 5.33 2.07 20.20
N LYS A 19 6.08 2.15 19.09
CA LYS A 19 5.87 1.37 17.87
C LYS A 19 6.54 -0.01 17.85
N SER A 20 7.06 -0.49 18.98
CA SER A 20 7.93 -1.66 19.00
C SER A 20 7.18 -2.99 19.00
N TRP A 21 5.95 -3.04 19.49
CA TRP A 21 5.30 -4.31 19.87
C TRP A 21 4.00 -4.64 19.14
N ASN A 22 3.34 -3.66 18.51
CA ASN A 22 2.10 -3.90 17.78
C ASN A 22 2.06 -3.11 16.47
N LYS A 23 2.96 -3.46 15.55
CA LYS A 23 3.01 -2.82 14.24
C LYS A 23 1.89 -3.39 13.37
N HIS A 24 1.06 -2.51 12.85
CA HIS A 24 0.04 -2.82 11.86
C HIS A 24 0.46 -2.16 10.56
N LEU A 25 1.11 -2.94 9.70
CA LEU A 25 1.58 -2.47 8.41
C LEU A 25 0.52 -2.79 7.37
N VAL A 26 -0.05 -1.74 6.80
CA VAL A 26 -1.05 -1.82 5.73
C VAL A 26 -0.39 -1.42 4.43
N GLU A 27 -0.76 -2.12 3.36
CA GLU A 27 -0.32 -1.85 2.01
C GLU A 27 -1.48 -1.36 1.16
N TYR A 28 -1.21 -0.34 0.35
CA TYR A 28 -2.15 0.30 -0.54
C TYR A 28 -1.59 0.39 -1.95
N PHE A 29 -2.46 0.53 -2.94
CA PHE A 29 -2.09 0.90 -4.29
C PHE A 29 -2.92 2.06 -4.82
N GLN A 30 -2.34 2.80 -5.75
CA GLN A 30 -3.00 3.87 -6.46
C GLN A 30 -2.58 3.87 -7.93
N HIS A 31 -3.44 4.41 -8.80
CA HIS A 31 -3.13 4.57 -10.21
C HIS A 31 -2.27 5.83 -10.44
N LYS A 32 -1.08 5.65 -11.01
CA LYS A 32 -0.13 6.75 -11.26
C LYS A 32 -0.48 7.60 -12.48
N ASN A 33 -1.56 7.25 -13.20
CA ASN A 33 -2.05 7.99 -14.36
C ASN A 33 -2.83 9.26 -13.96
N LEU A 34 -3.08 9.49 -12.67
CA LEU A 34 -3.83 10.65 -12.17
C LEU A 34 -2.93 11.87 -11.88
N PRO A 35 -3.48 13.10 -12.00
CA PRO A 35 -2.79 14.30 -11.55
C PRO A 35 -2.44 14.22 -10.06
N ARG A 36 -1.28 14.74 -9.67
CA ARG A 36 -0.76 14.65 -8.28
C ARG A 36 -1.72 15.16 -7.19
N LYS A 37 -2.58 16.13 -7.51
CA LYS A 37 -3.60 16.65 -6.59
C LYS A 37 -4.75 15.65 -6.34
N ALA A 38 -5.06 14.80 -7.31
CA ALA A 38 -6.08 13.76 -7.20
C ALA A 38 -5.49 12.45 -6.63
N LEU A 39 -4.19 12.22 -6.80
CA LEU A 39 -3.52 10.97 -6.40
C LEU A 39 -3.70 10.64 -4.90
N GLN A 40 -3.63 11.64 -4.03
CA GLN A 40 -3.76 11.47 -2.57
C GLN A 40 -5.21 11.51 -2.07
N GLN A 41 -6.20 11.53 -2.96
CA GLN A 41 -7.60 11.45 -2.53
C GLN A 41 -7.94 10.01 -2.19
N GLU A 42 -8.70 9.81 -1.10
CA GLU A 42 -9.06 8.49 -0.57
C GLU A 42 -9.76 7.60 -1.61
N CYS A 43 -10.50 8.18 -2.56
CA CYS A 43 -11.17 7.46 -3.64
C CYS A 43 -10.21 6.78 -4.63
N HIS A 44 -8.95 7.22 -4.69
CA HIS A 44 -7.92 6.72 -5.59
C HIS A 44 -6.88 5.85 -4.91
N VAL A 45 -6.97 5.69 -3.58
CA VAL A 45 -6.13 4.82 -2.77
C VAL A 45 -6.93 3.56 -2.44
N HIS A 46 -6.46 2.42 -2.94
CA HIS A 46 -7.11 1.14 -2.77
C HIS A 46 -6.32 0.25 -1.82
N TYR A 47 -7.02 -0.41 -0.92
CA TYR A 47 -6.44 -1.36 0.04
C TYR A 47 -5.97 -2.64 -0.66
N LEU A 48 -4.77 -3.13 -0.31
CA LEU A 48 -4.25 -4.42 -0.75
C LEU A 48 -4.27 -5.46 0.37
N SER A 49 -3.52 -5.18 1.43
CA SER A 49 -3.18 -6.17 2.45
C SER A 49 -2.85 -5.50 3.77
N THR A 50 -3.04 -6.22 4.87
CA THR A 50 -2.58 -5.83 6.20
C THR A 50 -1.86 -7.02 6.82
N SER A 51 -0.72 -6.76 7.45
CA SER A 51 -0.03 -7.78 8.25
C SER A 51 0.59 -7.19 9.50
N THR A 52 0.55 -7.98 10.56
CA THR A 52 1.25 -7.73 11.83
C THR A 52 2.61 -8.41 11.88
N HIS A 53 2.87 -9.33 10.95
CA HIS A 53 4.07 -10.16 10.92
C HIS A 53 4.94 -9.86 9.72
N ALA A 54 4.33 -9.66 8.54
CA ALA A 54 5.06 -9.39 7.31
C ALA A 54 5.40 -7.90 7.21
N SER A 55 6.67 -7.63 6.91
CA SER A 55 7.15 -6.30 6.58
C SER A 55 6.58 -5.81 5.24
N ILE A 56 6.57 -4.49 5.03
CA ILE A 56 6.07 -3.89 3.77
C ILE A 56 6.73 -4.53 2.52
N PRO A 57 8.06 -4.74 2.45
CA PRO A 57 8.67 -5.37 1.27
C PRO A 57 8.22 -6.82 1.02
N GLU A 58 7.95 -7.60 2.08
CA GLU A 58 7.46 -8.97 1.94
C GLU A 58 6.04 -9.00 1.37
N GLN A 59 5.19 -8.06 1.81
CA GLN A 59 3.84 -7.90 1.28
C GLN A 59 3.87 -7.46 -0.19
N ILE A 60 4.72 -6.47 -0.54
CA ILE A 60 4.93 -6.05 -1.94
C ILE A 60 5.39 -7.22 -2.82
N ALA A 61 6.33 -8.04 -2.33
CA ALA A 61 6.83 -9.19 -3.07
C ALA A 61 5.72 -10.22 -3.36
N ALA A 62 4.85 -10.47 -2.38
CA ALA A 62 3.69 -11.33 -2.55
C ALA A 62 2.71 -10.76 -3.60
N VAL A 63 2.39 -9.47 -3.52
CA VAL A 63 1.51 -8.80 -4.51
C VAL A 63 2.11 -8.87 -5.92
N LYS A 64 3.43 -8.64 -6.05
CA LYS A 64 4.12 -8.73 -7.35
C LYS A 64 4.01 -10.12 -7.99
N SER A 65 4.02 -11.19 -7.18
CA SER A 65 3.86 -12.55 -7.70
C SER A 65 2.47 -12.85 -8.25
N GLN A 66 1.44 -12.08 -7.87
CA GLN A 66 0.06 -12.28 -8.33
C GLN A 66 -0.30 -11.46 -9.58
N ILE A 67 0.47 -10.41 -9.89
CA ILE A 67 0.21 -9.47 -11.00
C ILE A 67 0.97 -9.87 -12.28
N GLN A 68 1.84 -10.88 -12.21
CA GLN A 68 2.72 -11.30 -13.31
C GLN A 68 2.01 -12.18 -14.36
#